data_AF-A0A2V6FBP2-F1
#
_entry.id   AF-A0A2V6FBP2-F1
#
_cell.length_a   1.000
_cell.length_b   1.000
_cell.length_c   1.000
_cell.angle_alpha   90.00
_cell.angle_beta   90.00
_cell.angle_gamma   90.00
#
_symmetry.space_group_name_H-M   'P 1'
#
loop_
_entity.id
_entity.type
_entity.pdbx_description
1 polymer ?
#
loop_
_entity_poly.entity_id
_entity_poly.type
_entity_poly.pdbx_seq_one_letter_code
_entity_poly.pdbx_strand_id
1 'polypeptide(L)'
;MAPTITGVGETLIPAQTAPVSEVDVVFSEQIDLSTFDYHDVSLTLNGGTNLVTSAVTVSQITSNLYRISGLAGLSGADGNYALTVNGAGIQDFGGNNASNSGSVSWAKGTSVPVIVGVGKVSPDPRNTPVTTVDVVFSKAVNPATFDYNDLALTRGGGPNLITSAVTMAQLSPTTFRLGGLATLTAPDGNYTLSVDATGIQDTDGNAGISSLSRTDLRRDRDSGDEPAKYRGAVPRRDVHRADQPGDVRLP
;
A
#
# COMPACT_ATOMS: atom_id res chain seq x y z
N MET A 1 -20.62 -17.08 12.42
CA MET A 1 -20.52 -15.62 12.70
C MET A 1 -20.57 -14.96 11.32
N ALA A 2 -20.38 -13.65 11.15
CA ALA A 2 -20.08 -13.20 9.78
C ALA A 2 -18.68 -13.72 9.39
N PRO A 3 -18.50 -14.35 8.22
CA PRO A 3 -17.17 -14.74 7.78
C PRO A 3 -16.30 -13.48 7.55
N THR A 4 -14.99 -13.65 7.62
CA THR A 4 -14.01 -12.66 7.20
C THR A 4 -13.04 -13.26 6.20
N ILE A 5 -12.60 -12.46 5.24
CA ILE A 5 -11.46 -12.80 4.38
C ILE A 5 -10.21 -12.58 5.20
N THR A 6 -9.45 -13.64 5.44
CA THR A 6 -8.24 -13.65 6.29
C THR A 6 -6.95 -13.67 5.48
N GLY A 7 -7.01 -13.97 4.18
CA GLY A 7 -5.88 -13.89 3.27
C GLY A 7 -6.29 -13.90 1.81
N VAL A 8 -5.52 -13.23 0.96
CA VAL A 8 -5.70 -13.22 -0.51
C VAL A 8 -4.32 -13.28 -1.15
N GLY A 9 -4.08 -14.31 -1.97
CA GLY A 9 -2.84 -14.45 -2.73
C GLY A 9 -1.58 -14.55 -1.86
N GLU A 10 -1.67 -15.16 -0.68
CA GLU A 10 -0.56 -15.26 0.30
C GLU A 10 0.70 -15.96 -0.25
N THR A 11 0.55 -16.73 -1.33
CA THR A 11 1.65 -17.41 -2.03
C THR A 11 2.27 -16.57 -3.15
N LEU A 12 1.67 -15.44 -3.51
CA LEU A 12 2.19 -14.56 -4.54
C LEU A 12 3.40 -13.78 -4.04
N ILE A 13 4.44 -13.76 -4.86
CA ILE A 13 5.57 -12.85 -4.68
C ILE A 13 5.25 -11.47 -5.30
N PRO A 14 5.80 -10.37 -4.76
CA PRO A 14 5.49 -9.03 -5.26
C PRO A 14 5.91 -8.78 -6.72
N ALA A 15 6.96 -9.44 -7.20
CA ALA A 15 7.46 -9.31 -8.56
C ALA A 15 7.26 -10.63 -9.31
N GLN A 16 6.42 -10.61 -10.34
CA GLN A 16 6.09 -11.76 -11.17
C GLN A 16 6.83 -11.66 -12.51
N THR A 17 7.37 -12.79 -12.97
CA THR A 17 8.02 -12.90 -14.28
C THR A 17 7.12 -13.51 -15.35
N ALA A 18 6.01 -14.13 -14.93
CA ALA A 18 5.00 -14.75 -15.79
C ALA A 18 3.59 -14.27 -15.40
N PRO A 19 2.58 -14.43 -16.26
CA PRO A 19 1.19 -14.16 -15.89
C PRO A 19 0.79 -14.99 -14.67
N VAL A 20 0.04 -14.37 -13.75
CA VAL A 20 -0.58 -15.07 -12.62
C VAL A 20 -1.86 -15.75 -13.13
N SER A 21 -1.92 -17.07 -13.05
CA SER A 21 -3.06 -17.87 -13.54
C SER A 21 -4.17 -18.05 -12.51
N GLU A 22 -3.81 -18.04 -11.22
CA GLU A 22 -4.69 -18.34 -10.10
C GLU A 22 -4.30 -17.54 -8.84
N VAL A 23 -5.28 -17.29 -7.98
CA VAL A 23 -5.11 -16.65 -6.67
C VAL A 23 -5.96 -17.37 -5.63
N ASP A 24 -5.34 -17.75 -4.52
CA ASP A 24 -6.03 -18.38 -3.39
C ASP A 24 -6.62 -17.32 -2.44
N VAL A 25 -7.77 -17.64 -1.84
CA VAL A 25 -8.51 -16.81 -0.89
C VAL A 25 -8.84 -17.65 0.34
N VAL A 26 -8.51 -17.13 1.53
CA VAL A 26 -8.76 -17.79 2.81
C VAL A 26 -9.85 -17.03 3.55
N PHE A 27 -10.84 -17.77 4.05
CA PHE A 27 -11.88 -17.24 4.93
C PHE A 27 -11.68 -17.73 6.37
N SER A 28 -12.28 -17.03 7.33
CA SER A 28 -12.30 -17.43 8.75
C SER A 28 -13.13 -18.67 9.03
N GLU A 29 -14.13 -18.94 8.20
CA GLU A 29 -15.01 -20.11 8.23
C GLU A 29 -15.42 -20.49 6.81
N GLN A 30 -16.13 -21.61 6.67
CA GLN A 30 -16.62 -22.05 5.36
C GLN A 30 -17.73 -21.13 4.86
N ILE A 31 -17.68 -20.79 3.57
CA ILE A 31 -18.72 -20.02 2.88
C ILE A 31 -19.57 -20.93 1.96
N ASP A 32 -20.79 -20.50 1.66
CA ASP A 32 -21.61 -21.06 0.59
C ASP A 32 -21.03 -20.64 -0.76
N LEU A 33 -20.35 -21.58 -1.44
CA LEU A 33 -19.69 -21.32 -2.72
C LEU A 33 -20.64 -20.80 -3.80
N SER A 34 -21.95 -21.08 -3.71
CA SER A 34 -22.91 -20.55 -4.70
C SER A 34 -23.06 -19.02 -4.63
N THR A 35 -22.55 -18.40 -3.57
CA THR A 35 -22.55 -16.94 -3.35
C THR A 35 -21.20 -16.29 -3.59
N PHE A 36 -20.18 -17.06 -4.01
CA PHE A 36 -18.86 -16.53 -4.35
C PHE A 36 -18.49 -16.86 -5.80
N ASP A 37 -18.62 -15.86 -6.67
CA ASP A 37 -18.30 -15.99 -8.09
C ASP A 37 -17.48 -14.80 -8.63
N TYR A 38 -17.39 -14.67 -9.96
CA TYR A 38 -16.60 -13.62 -10.60
C TYR A 38 -17.15 -12.20 -10.35
N HIS A 39 -18.41 -12.02 -9.96
CA HIS A 39 -18.97 -10.71 -9.62
C HIS A 39 -18.37 -10.14 -8.33
N ASP A 40 -17.88 -11.01 -7.44
CA ASP A 40 -17.23 -10.62 -6.20
C ASP A 40 -15.74 -10.30 -6.39
N VAL A 41 -15.21 -10.49 -7.60
CA VAL A 41 -13.78 -10.32 -7.90
C VAL A 41 -13.58 -9.14 -8.85
N SER A 42 -12.59 -8.32 -8.54
CA SER A 42 -12.05 -7.33 -9.46
C SER A 42 -10.56 -7.52 -9.64
N LEU A 43 -10.08 -7.30 -10.87
CA LEU A 43 -8.67 -7.27 -11.21
C LEU A 43 -8.43 -6.02 -12.04
N THR A 44 -7.56 -5.12 -11.57
CA THR A 44 -7.18 -3.91 -12.32
C THR A 44 -5.72 -3.97 -12.73
N LEU A 45 -5.40 -3.46 -13.92
CA LEU A 45 -4.04 -3.17 -14.36
C LEU A 45 -3.82 -1.65 -14.27
N ASN A 46 -2.78 -1.22 -13.55
CA ASN A 46 -2.40 0.18 -13.38
C ASN A 46 -3.56 1.09 -12.91
N GLY A 47 -4.43 0.56 -12.04
CA GLY A 47 -5.61 1.28 -11.54
C GLY A 47 -6.71 1.53 -12.59
N GLY A 48 -6.64 0.86 -13.74
CA GLY A 48 -7.65 0.92 -14.78
C GLY A 48 -8.96 0.20 -14.43
N THR A 49 -9.77 -0.06 -15.44
CA THR A 49 -11.06 -0.74 -15.30
C THR A 49 -10.90 -2.20 -14.84
N ASN A 50 -11.96 -2.76 -14.26
CA ASN A 50 -12.01 -4.19 -13.94
C ASN A 50 -11.85 -5.05 -15.21
N LEU A 51 -10.88 -5.96 -15.18
CA LEU A 51 -10.56 -6.91 -16.25
C LEU A 51 -11.31 -8.25 -16.09
N VAL A 52 -11.92 -8.50 -14.93
CA VAL A 52 -12.63 -9.75 -14.65
C VAL A 52 -13.84 -9.88 -15.58
N THR A 53 -14.00 -11.09 -16.11
CA THR A 53 -15.14 -11.49 -16.94
C THR A 53 -15.68 -12.82 -16.41
N SER A 54 -16.78 -13.31 -16.99
CA SER A 54 -17.34 -14.62 -16.66
C SER A 54 -16.42 -15.82 -16.97
N ALA A 55 -15.25 -15.60 -17.58
CA ALA A 55 -14.22 -16.63 -17.76
C ALA A 55 -13.42 -16.90 -16.47
N VAL A 56 -13.46 -15.99 -15.49
CA VAL A 56 -12.89 -16.19 -14.16
C VAL A 56 -13.83 -17.09 -13.36
N THR A 57 -13.27 -18.09 -12.69
CA THR A 57 -14.04 -19.06 -11.90
C THR A 57 -13.53 -19.14 -10.48
N VAL A 58 -14.39 -19.56 -9.56
CA VAL A 58 -14.05 -19.82 -8.16
C VAL A 58 -14.34 -21.28 -7.85
N SER A 59 -13.38 -21.97 -7.23
CA SER A 59 -13.57 -23.33 -6.73
C SER A 59 -13.16 -23.44 -5.26
N GLN A 60 -13.82 -24.34 -4.54
CA GLN A 60 -13.42 -24.68 -3.18
C GLN A 60 -12.27 -25.69 -3.21
N ILE A 61 -11.22 -25.43 -2.44
CA ILE A 61 -10.06 -26.33 -2.27
C ILE A 61 -10.17 -27.09 -0.95
N THR A 62 -10.47 -26.38 0.13
CA THR A 62 -10.76 -26.95 1.47
C THR A 62 -11.95 -26.23 2.08
N SER A 63 -12.31 -26.55 3.33
CA SER A 63 -13.45 -25.91 4.01
C SER A 63 -13.35 -24.37 4.02
N ASN A 64 -12.17 -23.79 4.12
CA ASN A 64 -12.00 -22.33 4.21
C ASN A 64 -10.99 -21.75 3.19
N LEU A 65 -10.52 -22.56 2.24
CA LEU A 65 -9.62 -22.16 1.15
C LEU A 65 -10.33 -22.29 -0.20
N TYR A 66 -10.35 -21.20 -0.94
CA TYR A 66 -10.97 -21.08 -2.26
C TYR A 66 -9.95 -20.58 -3.27
N ARG A 67 -10.15 -20.91 -4.53
CA ARG A 67 -9.23 -20.57 -5.61
C ARG A 67 -9.95 -19.85 -6.73
N ILE A 68 -9.46 -18.66 -7.05
CA ILE A 68 -9.84 -17.89 -8.23
C ILE A 68 -8.93 -18.35 -9.37
N SER A 69 -9.52 -18.82 -10.47
CA SER A 69 -8.81 -19.32 -11.66
C SER A 69 -9.15 -18.52 -12.92
N GLY A 70 -8.39 -18.72 -14.00
CA GLY A 70 -8.67 -18.09 -15.30
C GLY A 70 -8.01 -16.72 -15.50
N LEU A 71 -7.02 -16.37 -14.67
CA LEU A 71 -6.41 -15.04 -14.66
C LEU A 71 -5.28 -14.86 -15.70
N ALA A 72 -4.75 -15.94 -16.27
CA ALA A 72 -3.53 -15.88 -17.10
C ALA A 72 -3.67 -14.96 -18.32
N GLY A 73 -4.83 -14.97 -18.98
CA GLY A 73 -5.11 -14.08 -20.13
C GLY A 73 -5.31 -12.61 -19.75
N LEU A 74 -5.55 -12.34 -18.46
CA LEU A 74 -5.82 -11.00 -17.92
C LEU A 74 -4.58 -10.39 -17.25
N SER A 75 -3.58 -11.20 -16.91
CA SER A 75 -2.43 -10.80 -16.08
C SER A 75 -1.08 -10.84 -16.81
N GLY A 76 -1.08 -10.94 -18.14
CA GLY A 76 0.13 -11.12 -18.94
C GLY A 76 0.85 -9.85 -19.36
N ALA A 77 0.13 -8.73 -19.47
CA ALA A 77 0.73 -7.44 -19.78
C ALA A 77 1.61 -6.97 -18.61
N ASP A 78 2.70 -6.27 -18.91
CA ASP A 78 3.52 -5.66 -17.86
C ASP A 78 2.73 -4.51 -17.18
N GLY A 79 2.89 -4.39 -15.87
CA GLY A 79 2.32 -3.35 -15.02
C GLY A 79 1.98 -3.82 -13.61
N ASN A 80 1.29 -2.96 -12.86
CA ASN A 80 0.88 -3.22 -11.50
C ASN A 80 -0.56 -3.74 -11.47
N TYR A 81 -0.73 -4.97 -10.99
CA TYR A 81 -2.04 -5.57 -10.81
C TYR A 81 -2.52 -5.44 -9.37
N ALA A 82 -3.81 -5.22 -9.20
CA ALA A 82 -4.51 -5.34 -7.93
C ALA A 82 -5.74 -6.24 -8.11
N LEU A 83 -5.77 -7.36 -7.39
CA LEU A 83 -6.95 -8.22 -7.28
C LEU A 83 -7.64 -7.93 -5.95
N THR A 84 -8.94 -7.65 -6.00
CA THR A 84 -9.77 -7.44 -4.81
C THR A 84 -10.93 -8.43 -4.83
N VAL A 85 -11.16 -9.06 -3.67
CA VAL A 85 -12.33 -9.88 -3.39
C VAL A 85 -13.25 -9.07 -2.48
N ASN A 86 -14.43 -8.74 -2.98
CA ASN A 86 -15.46 -8.05 -2.23
C ASN A 86 -16.29 -9.06 -1.46
N GLY A 87 -16.21 -9.05 -0.14
CA GLY A 87 -17.03 -9.94 0.71
C GLY A 87 -18.53 -9.62 0.70
N ALA A 88 -18.94 -8.46 0.18
CA ALA A 88 -20.34 -8.07 0.14
C ALA A 88 -21.11 -8.92 -0.88
N GLY A 89 -21.75 -9.99 -0.41
CA GLY A 89 -22.55 -10.90 -1.25
C GLY A 89 -22.21 -12.36 -0.98
N ILE A 90 -20.94 -12.61 -0.65
CA ILE A 90 -20.40 -13.89 -0.22
C ILE A 90 -20.94 -14.22 1.17
N GLN A 91 -21.72 -15.29 1.29
CA GLN A 91 -22.40 -15.69 2.53
C GLN A 91 -21.85 -17.00 3.08
N ASP A 92 -21.93 -17.16 4.40
CA ASP A 92 -21.86 -18.49 5.03
C ASP A 92 -23.18 -19.27 4.88
N PHE A 93 -23.22 -20.51 5.36
CA PHE A 93 -24.46 -21.31 5.39
C PHE A 93 -25.54 -20.79 6.36
N GLY A 94 -25.20 -19.80 7.19
CA GLY A 94 -26.14 -19.09 8.04
C GLY A 94 -26.76 -17.85 7.38
N GLY A 95 -26.38 -17.52 6.14
CA GLY A 95 -26.83 -16.33 5.42
C GLY A 95 -26.15 -15.04 5.86
N ASN A 96 -25.00 -15.13 6.56
CA ASN A 96 -24.23 -13.96 6.97
C ASN A 96 -23.22 -13.60 5.89
N ASN A 97 -23.27 -12.37 5.38
CA ASN A 97 -22.27 -11.86 4.43
C ASN A 97 -20.88 -11.75 5.06
N ALA A 98 -19.83 -11.93 4.27
CA ALA A 98 -18.49 -11.61 4.68
C ALA A 98 -18.36 -10.11 5.00
N SER A 99 -17.74 -9.82 6.13
CA SER A 99 -17.77 -8.47 6.73
C SER A 99 -16.66 -7.53 6.24
N ASN A 100 -15.79 -8.01 5.35
CA ASN A 100 -14.67 -7.24 4.80
C ASN A 100 -14.40 -7.59 3.33
N SER A 101 -13.57 -6.78 2.69
CA SER A 101 -12.89 -7.13 1.44
C SER A 101 -11.45 -7.55 1.73
N GLY A 102 -10.87 -8.32 0.82
CA GLY A 102 -9.45 -8.66 0.81
C GLY A 102 -8.81 -8.31 -0.53
N SER A 103 -7.51 -8.02 -0.55
CA SER A 103 -6.82 -7.67 -1.78
C SER A 103 -5.37 -8.14 -1.79
N VAL A 104 -4.87 -8.42 -2.99
CA VAL A 104 -3.45 -8.66 -3.24
C VAL A 104 -3.00 -7.82 -4.43
N SER A 105 -1.73 -7.41 -4.42
CA SER A 105 -1.13 -6.67 -5.51
C SER A 105 0.23 -7.20 -5.87
N TRP A 106 0.57 -7.17 -7.15
CA TRP A 106 1.87 -7.57 -7.66
C TRP A 106 2.25 -6.74 -8.88
N ALA A 107 3.54 -6.67 -9.17
CA ALA A 107 4.08 -6.15 -10.41
C ALA A 107 4.43 -7.31 -11.34
N LYS A 108 4.01 -7.21 -12.61
CA LYS A 108 4.47 -8.06 -13.70
C LYS A 108 5.36 -7.19 -14.58
N GLY A 109 6.64 -7.52 -14.75
CA GLY A 109 7.54 -6.61 -15.47
C GLY A 109 8.81 -7.29 -15.95
N THR A 110 8.77 -7.82 -17.18
CA THR A 110 9.92 -8.50 -17.81
C THR A 110 10.43 -7.76 -19.04
N SER A 111 9.54 -7.09 -19.76
CA SER A 111 9.87 -6.30 -20.95
C SER A 111 10.35 -4.91 -20.56
N VAL A 112 9.71 -4.28 -19.58
CA VAL A 112 10.02 -2.91 -19.12
C VAL A 112 10.14 -2.85 -17.59
N PRO A 113 10.81 -1.82 -17.02
CA PRO A 113 10.77 -1.58 -15.58
C PRO A 113 9.34 -1.33 -15.09
N VAL A 114 8.94 -2.09 -14.07
CA VAL A 114 7.71 -1.85 -13.32
C VAL A 114 8.06 -1.68 -11.86
N ILE A 115 7.48 -0.68 -11.18
CA ILE A 115 7.72 -0.45 -9.76
C ILE A 115 7.06 -1.57 -8.98
N VAL A 116 7.85 -2.40 -8.31
CA VAL A 116 7.38 -3.48 -7.44
C VAL A 116 6.90 -2.93 -6.11
N GLY A 117 7.59 -1.92 -5.59
CA GLY A 117 7.20 -1.31 -4.33
C GLY A 117 7.98 -0.05 -4.01
N VAL A 118 7.28 0.90 -3.39
CA VAL A 118 7.88 1.98 -2.62
C VAL A 118 7.95 1.47 -1.17
N GLY A 119 9.10 1.61 -0.50
CA GLY A 119 9.43 0.95 0.76
C GLY A 119 8.53 1.38 1.91
N LYS A 120 8.27 0.47 2.85
CA LYS A 120 7.55 0.82 4.09
C LYS A 120 8.50 1.61 4.98
N VAL A 121 7.95 2.60 5.66
CA VAL A 121 8.70 3.38 6.63
C VAL A 121 8.28 2.90 8.02
N SER A 122 9.25 2.61 8.88
CA SER A 122 9.01 2.12 10.24
C SER A 122 9.60 3.09 11.28
N PRO A 123 8.94 3.30 12.44
CA PRO A 123 7.59 2.82 12.76
C PRO A 123 6.52 3.50 11.90
N ASP A 124 5.34 2.89 11.80
CA ASP A 124 4.13 3.49 11.23
C ASP A 124 2.96 3.23 12.20
N PRO A 125 2.34 4.27 12.80
CA PRO A 125 2.61 5.70 12.61
C PRO A 125 3.92 6.19 13.25
N ARG A 126 4.48 7.31 12.75
CA ARG A 126 5.71 7.95 13.24
C ARG A 126 5.54 9.44 13.50
N ASN A 127 6.27 9.95 14.50
CA ASN A 127 6.36 11.36 14.87
C ASN A 127 7.72 12.00 14.52
N THR A 128 8.55 11.32 13.74
CA THR A 128 9.84 11.85 13.26
C THR A 128 9.83 11.95 11.75
N PRO A 129 10.62 12.85 11.15
CA PRO A 129 10.67 12.99 9.69
C PRO A 129 11.22 11.73 9.01
N VAL A 130 10.72 11.44 7.81
CA VAL A 130 11.25 10.37 6.96
C VAL A 130 12.53 10.86 6.32
N THR A 131 13.63 10.14 6.51
CA THR A 131 14.93 10.51 5.93
C THR A 131 15.15 9.87 4.57
N THR A 132 14.79 8.59 4.45
CA THR A 132 15.01 7.76 3.27
C THR A 132 13.86 6.80 3.01
N VAL A 133 13.67 6.44 1.75
CA VAL A 133 12.71 5.41 1.30
C VAL A 133 13.37 4.60 0.20
N ASP A 134 13.25 3.28 0.23
CA ASP A 134 13.75 2.44 -0.87
C ASP A 134 12.65 2.23 -1.93
N VAL A 135 13.02 2.23 -3.20
CA VAL A 135 12.15 1.90 -4.34
C VAL A 135 12.70 0.65 -5.00
N VAL A 136 11.82 -0.32 -5.27
CA VAL A 136 12.16 -1.59 -5.90
C VAL A 136 11.46 -1.70 -7.24
N PHE A 137 12.21 -2.11 -8.27
CA PHE A 137 11.75 -2.35 -9.64
C PHE A 137 11.78 -3.84 -9.98
N SER A 138 11.02 -4.24 -11.00
CA SER A 138 10.89 -5.63 -11.45
C SER A 138 12.11 -6.15 -12.21
N LYS A 139 12.90 -5.24 -12.79
CA LYS A 139 14.14 -5.53 -13.54
C LYS A 139 15.15 -4.41 -13.37
N ALA A 140 16.36 -4.64 -13.87
CA ALA A 140 17.45 -3.67 -13.78
C ALA A 140 17.08 -2.33 -14.44
N VAL A 141 17.40 -1.23 -13.75
CA VAL A 141 17.17 0.15 -14.21
C VAL A 141 18.50 0.82 -14.52
N ASN A 142 18.54 1.62 -15.60
CA ASN A 142 19.62 2.54 -15.87
C ASN A 142 19.58 3.70 -14.86
N PRO A 143 20.56 3.81 -13.95
CA PRO A 143 20.54 4.82 -12.87
C PRO A 143 20.52 6.26 -13.38
N ALA A 144 21.03 6.51 -14.60
CA ALA A 144 21.05 7.85 -15.18
C ALA A 144 19.66 8.37 -15.60
N THR A 145 18.65 7.50 -15.58
CA THR A 145 17.28 7.82 -15.99
C THR A 145 16.29 7.83 -14.83
N PHE A 146 16.75 7.58 -13.60
CA PHE A 146 15.90 7.71 -12.42
C PHE A 146 16.37 8.89 -11.58
N ASP A 147 15.59 9.97 -11.60
CA ASP A 147 15.89 11.17 -10.84
C ASP A 147 14.68 11.75 -10.07
N TYR A 148 14.85 12.95 -9.52
CA TYR A 148 13.81 13.58 -8.69
C TYR A 148 12.60 14.05 -9.51
N ASN A 149 12.71 14.19 -10.83
CA ASN A 149 11.58 14.53 -11.71
C ASN A 149 10.59 13.38 -11.81
N ASP A 150 11.02 12.15 -11.53
CA ASP A 150 10.17 10.95 -11.48
C ASP A 150 9.38 10.84 -10.17
N LEU A 151 9.49 11.83 -9.27
CA LEU A 151 8.93 11.78 -7.92
C LEU A 151 7.91 12.90 -7.68
N ALA A 152 6.83 12.54 -6.96
CA ALA A 152 5.93 13.51 -6.36
C ALA A 152 5.70 13.20 -4.89
N LEU A 153 5.90 14.17 -4.00
CA LEU A 153 5.62 14.05 -2.58
C LEU A 153 4.60 15.13 -2.20
N THR A 154 3.42 14.74 -1.74
CA THR A 154 2.38 15.69 -1.30
C THR A 154 2.10 15.50 0.18
N ARG A 155 1.78 16.61 0.86
CA ARG A 155 1.27 16.61 2.24
C ARG A 155 -0.21 16.96 2.21
N GLY A 156 -1.07 16.03 2.62
CA GLY A 156 -2.53 16.22 2.64
C GLY A 156 -3.12 16.59 1.26
N GLY A 157 -2.54 16.07 0.18
CA GLY A 157 -2.96 16.41 -1.20
C GLY A 157 -2.54 17.80 -1.69
N GLY A 158 -1.67 18.49 -0.96
CA GLY A 158 -1.09 19.78 -1.37
C GLY A 158 -0.11 19.68 -2.56
N PRO A 159 0.65 20.76 -2.84
CA PRO A 159 1.60 20.79 -3.95
C PRO A 159 2.73 19.77 -3.79
N ASN A 160 3.40 19.46 -4.90
CA ASN A 160 4.60 18.62 -4.89
C ASN A 160 5.73 19.31 -4.09
N LEU A 161 6.24 18.60 -3.10
CA LEU A 161 7.32 19.04 -2.20
C LEU A 161 8.69 18.57 -2.69
N ILE A 162 8.76 17.70 -3.69
CA ILE A 162 10.03 17.22 -4.24
C ILE A 162 10.81 18.40 -4.85
N THR A 163 12.11 18.40 -4.59
CA THR A 163 13.07 19.35 -5.15
C THR A 163 14.32 18.58 -5.60
N SER A 164 15.23 19.27 -6.28
CA SER A 164 16.53 18.71 -6.69
C SER A 164 17.45 18.30 -5.51
N ALA A 165 17.05 18.55 -4.26
CA ALA A 165 17.76 18.06 -3.08
C ALA A 165 17.50 16.57 -2.78
N VAL A 166 16.48 15.97 -3.39
CA VAL A 166 16.21 14.52 -3.28
C VAL A 166 17.24 13.76 -4.12
N THR A 167 17.82 12.73 -3.52
CA THR A 167 18.89 11.93 -4.14
C THR A 167 18.44 10.50 -4.38
N MET A 168 18.98 9.87 -5.43
CA MET A 168 18.73 8.48 -5.79
C MET A 168 20.05 7.73 -5.68
N ALA A 169 20.21 6.91 -4.65
CA ALA A 169 21.38 6.05 -4.48
C ALA A 169 21.05 4.62 -4.88
N GLN A 170 21.72 4.10 -5.92
CA GLN A 170 21.52 2.71 -6.32
C GLN A 170 22.10 1.76 -5.25
N LEU A 171 21.26 0.87 -4.72
CA LEU A 171 21.66 -0.19 -3.78
C LEU A 171 21.92 -1.52 -4.50
N SER A 172 21.16 -1.77 -5.56
CA SER A 172 21.28 -2.93 -6.46
C SER A 172 20.75 -2.54 -7.84
N PRO A 173 20.89 -3.39 -8.88
CA PRO A 173 20.30 -3.12 -10.20
C PRO A 173 18.80 -2.80 -10.18
N THR A 174 18.06 -3.36 -9.21
CA THR A 174 16.60 -3.21 -9.07
C THR A 174 16.16 -2.34 -7.89
N THR A 175 17.08 -1.90 -7.02
CA THR A 175 16.74 -1.21 -5.78
C THR A 175 17.49 0.10 -5.64
N PHE A 176 16.76 1.18 -5.37
CA PHE A 176 17.28 2.53 -5.19
C PHE A 176 16.81 3.11 -3.87
N ARG A 177 17.70 3.80 -3.16
CA ARG A 177 17.38 4.55 -1.95
C ARG A 177 17.17 6.01 -2.29
N LEU A 178 15.97 6.50 -2.02
CA LEU A 178 15.65 7.92 -2.01
C LEU A 178 16.19 8.55 -0.73
N GLY A 179 16.91 9.66 -0.84
CA GLY A 179 17.43 10.45 0.28
C GLY A 179 16.95 11.89 0.26
N GLY A 180 17.27 12.66 1.30
CA GLY A 180 16.94 14.09 1.36
C GLY A 180 15.49 14.42 1.75
N LEU A 181 14.72 13.42 2.22
CA LEU A 181 13.29 13.60 2.54
C LEU A 181 13.01 14.28 3.90
N ALA A 182 14.04 14.44 4.74
CA ALA A 182 13.86 14.83 6.14
C ALA A 182 13.24 16.22 6.31
N THR A 183 13.70 17.21 5.54
CA THR A 183 13.18 18.58 5.61
C THR A 183 11.78 18.67 5.00
N LEU A 184 11.53 17.92 3.92
CA LEU A 184 10.24 17.89 3.21
C LEU A 184 9.14 17.26 4.05
N THR A 185 9.51 16.26 4.86
CA THR A 185 8.59 15.55 5.73
C THR A 185 8.65 16.02 7.18
N ALA A 186 9.34 17.13 7.48
CA ALA A 186 9.51 17.60 8.86
C ALA A 186 8.20 18.04 9.54
N PRO A 187 7.30 18.81 8.88
CA PRO A 187 5.97 19.09 9.42
C PRO A 187 5.13 17.82 9.59
N ASP A 188 4.33 17.73 10.65
CA ASP A 188 3.37 16.64 10.84
C ASP A 188 2.31 16.61 9.72
N GLY A 189 1.81 15.45 9.35
CA GLY A 189 0.74 15.32 8.36
C GLY A 189 0.81 14.02 7.59
N ASN A 190 -0.17 13.80 6.72
CA ASN A 190 -0.27 12.61 5.87
C ASN A 190 0.48 12.85 4.56
N TYR A 191 1.52 12.05 4.31
CA TYR A 191 2.37 12.19 3.12
C TYR A 191 2.14 11.07 2.11
N THR A 192 1.92 11.47 0.86
CA THR A 192 1.87 10.56 -0.29
C THR A 192 3.10 10.77 -1.16
N LEU A 193 3.93 9.74 -1.30
CA LEU A 193 5.01 9.68 -2.29
C LEU A 193 4.57 8.84 -3.47
N SER A 194 4.64 9.41 -4.66
CA SER A 194 4.46 8.77 -5.94
C SER A 194 5.81 8.67 -6.66
N VAL A 195 6.03 7.54 -7.32
CA VAL A 195 7.13 7.32 -8.25
C VAL A 195 6.51 7.03 -9.61
N ASP A 196 6.89 7.78 -10.64
CA ASP A 196 6.48 7.60 -12.03
C ASP A 196 7.62 6.89 -12.80
N ALA A 197 7.33 5.73 -13.39
CA ALA A 197 8.35 4.97 -14.11
C ALA A 197 8.39 5.29 -15.62
N THR A 198 7.54 6.17 -16.13
CA THR A 198 7.45 6.44 -17.58
C THR A 198 8.70 7.11 -18.18
N GLY A 199 9.51 7.80 -17.36
CA GLY A 199 10.83 8.34 -17.74
C GLY A 199 12.00 7.40 -17.47
N ILE A 200 11.80 6.38 -16.62
CA ILE A 200 12.84 5.50 -16.09
C ILE A 200 13.08 4.34 -17.05
N GLN A 201 14.32 4.16 -17.51
CA GLN A 201 14.66 3.13 -18.50
C GLN A 201 15.37 1.93 -17.88
N ASP A 202 15.22 0.76 -18.51
CA ASP A 202 16.12 -0.36 -18.26
C ASP A 202 17.51 -0.15 -18.92
N THR A 203 18.41 -1.12 -18.75
CA THR A 203 19.76 -1.08 -19.34
C THR A 203 19.78 -1.19 -20.86
N ASP A 204 18.66 -1.59 -21.48
CA ASP A 204 18.50 -1.71 -22.93
C ASP A 204 17.81 -0.47 -23.54
N GLY A 205 17.45 0.52 -22.70
CA GLY A 205 16.81 1.78 -23.12
C GLY A 205 15.29 1.72 -23.20
N ASN A 206 14.64 0.65 -22.73
CA ASN A 206 13.18 0.58 -22.71
C ASN A 206 12.63 1.33 -21.49
N ALA A 207 11.75 2.30 -21.73
CA ALA A 207 11.08 3.06 -20.68
C ALA A 207 10.10 2.18 -19.89
N GLY A 208 10.03 2.44 -18.59
CA GLY A 208 9.07 1.85 -17.68
C GLY A 208 7.66 2.36 -17.89
N ILE A 209 6.76 1.93 -17.02
CA ILE A 209 5.33 2.22 -17.15
C ILE A 209 4.69 2.50 -15.80
N SER A 210 3.62 3.30 -15.85
CA SER A 210 2.75 3.62 -14.72
C SER A 210 3.47 4.36 -13.59
N SER A 211 2.70 4.70 -12.56
CA SER A 211 3.21 5.18 -11.29
C SER A 211 2.74 4.28 -10.15
N LEU A 212 3.47 4.32 -9.05
CA LEU A 212 3.07 3.68 -7.80
C LEU A 212 3.19 4.67 -6.65
N SER A 213 2.15 4.72 -5.81
CA SER A 213 2.07 5.64 -4.69
C SER A 213 2.06 4.94 -3.34
N ARG A 214 2.68 5.57 -2.35
CA ARG A 214 2.64 5.20 -0.92
C ARG A 214 2.10 6.39 -0.12
N THR A 215 0.95 6.19 0.53
CA THR A 215 0.19 7.23 1.24
C THR A 215 0.43 7.27 2.76
N ASP A 216 1.22 6.34 3.29
CA ASP A 216 1.47 6.14 4.72
C ASP A 216 2.92 6.48 5.13
N LEU A 217 3.62 7.34 4.38
CA LEU A 217 5.03 7.67 4.68
C LEU A 217 5.23 8.29 6.07
N ARG A 218 4.31 9.16 6.46
CA ARG A 218 4.15 9.71 7.81
C ARG A 218 2.66 9.97 7.94
N ARG A 219 2.05 9.45 8.99
CA ARG A 219 0.65 9.69 9.36
C ARG A 219 0.60 10.48 10.65
N ASP A 220 -0.32 11.43 10.73
CA ASP A 220 -0.60 12.11 12.00
C ASP A 220 -1.24 11.11 12.98
N ARG A 221 -0.79 11.12 14.23
CA ARG A 221 -1.39 10.30 15.29
C ARG A 221 -2.75 10.87 15.74
N ASP A 222 -3.00 12.17 15.48
CA ASP A 222 -4.14 12.91 16.02
C ASP A 222 -5.28 13.13 15.01
N SER A 223 -5.25 12.45 13.86
CA SER A 223 -6.27 12.59 12.81
C SER A 223 -7.56 11.83 13.15
N GLY A 224 -8.14 12.03 14.34
CA GLY A 224 -9.55 11.76 14.70
C GLY A 224 -10.19 10.37 14.49
N ASP A 225 -9.57 9.46 13.76
CA ASP A 225 -10.07 8.15 13.30
C ASP A 225 -9.52 7.00 14.14
N GLU A 226 -8.98 7.29 15.33
CA GLU A 226 -8.46 6.25 16.20
C GLU A 226 -9.63 5.42 16.79
N PRO A 227 -9.70 4.09 16.55
CA PRO A 227 -10.66 3.26 17.24
C PRO A 227 -10.42 3.37 18.74
N ALA A 228 -11.50 3.51 19.53
CA ALA A 228 -11.53 3.87 20.96
C ALA A 228 -10.65 3.04 21.92
N LYS A 229 -9.94 2.03 21.42
CA LYS A 229 -9.05 1.11 22.14
C LYS A 229 -7.70 1.75 22.50
N TYR A 230 -7.34 2.90 21.92
CA TYR A 230 -6.06 3.58 22.16
C TYR A 230 -6.15 4.88 22.96
N ARG A 231 -7.31 5.21 23.56
CA ARG A 231 -7.43 6.26 24.60
C ARG A 231 -6.73 5.85 25.90
N GLY A 232 -5.42 5.64 25.84
CA GLY A 232 -4.54 5.53 26.99
C GLY A 232 -4.34 6.93 27.60
N ALA A 233 -4.65 7.03 28.89
CA ALA A 233 -4.66 8.25 29.67
C ALA A 233 -3.38 9.09 29.50
N VAL A 234 -3.54 10.31 28.97
CA VAL A 234 -2.57 11.38 29.21
C VAL A 234 -2.88 11.94 30.60
N PRO A 235 -1.96 11.86 31.58
CA PRO A 235 -2.18 12.53 32.85
C PRO A 235 -2.21 14.04 32.62
N ARG A 236 -3.32 14.69 32.98
CA ARG A 236 -3.36 16.15 33.06
C ARG A 236 -2.27 16.58 34.03
N ARG A 237 -1.31 17.39 33.57
CA ARG A 237 -0.43 18.11 34.47
C ARG A 237 -1.28 19.16 35.19
N ASP A 238 -1.73 18.83 36.39
CA ASP A 238 -2.29 19.81 37.30
C ASP A 238 -1.18 20.79 37.68
N VAL A 239 -1.29 22.02 37.16
CA VAL A 239 -0.49 23.15 37.62
C VAL A 239 -0.97 23.49 39.02
N HIS A 240 -0.31 22.95 40.04
CA HIS A 240 -0.58 23.34 41.41
C HIS A 240 -0.06 24.77 41.63
N ARG A 241 -1.02 25.69 41.70
CA ARG A 241 -0.87 27.07 42.17
C ARG A 241 -0.75 27.04 43.69
N ALA A 242 0.41 27.44 44.21
CA ALA A 242 0.68 27.75 45.61
C ALA A 242 1.76 28.84 45.60
N ASP A 243 1.80 29.87 46.44
CA ASP A 243 0.85 30.50 47.36
C ASP A 243 1.53 31.85 47.67
N GLN A 244 0.78 32.95 47.82
CA GLN A 244 1.37 34.23 48.23
C GLN A 244 1.37 34.32 49.76
N PRO A 245 2.49 34.68 50.42
CA PRO A 245 2.46 35.11 51.81
C PRO A 245 2.30 36.64 51.90
N GLY A 246 1.31 37.05 52.67
CA GLY A 246 1.01 38.44 53.00
C GLY A 246 2.00 39.11 53.96
N ASP A 247 1.98 40.43 53.82
CA ASP A 247 2.55 41.55 54.57
C ASP A 247 2.56 41.45 56.12
N VAL A 248 3.71 41.75 56.75
CA VAL A 248 3.82 42.27 58.13
C VAL A 248 4.99 43.26 58.28
N ARG A 249 4.63 44.56 58.32
CA ARG A 249 5.16 45.74 59.05
C ARG A 249 6.63 45.86 59.54
N LEU A 250 7.17 47.05 59.25
CA LEU A 250 8.32 47.77 59.84
C LEU A 250 8.19 48.00 61.37
N PRO A 251 9.30 48.31 62.06
CA PRO A 251 9.76 49.72 62.18
C PRO A 251 11.05 50.07 61.43
#